data_AF-A0AAU2W6H8-F1
#
_entry.id   AF-A0AAU2W6H8-F1
#
_cell.length_a   1.000
_cell.length_b   1.000
_cell.length_c   1.000
_cell.angle_alpha   90.00
_cell.angle_beta   90.00
_cell.angle_gamma   90.00
#
_symmetry.space_group_name_H-M   'P 1'
#
loop_
_entity.id
_entity.type
_entity.pdbx_description
1 polymer ?
#
loop_
_entity_poly.entity_id
_entity_poly.type
_entity_poly.pdbx_seq_one_letter_code
_entity_poly.pdbx_strand_id
1 'polypeptide(L)'
;MPRFLTGTRTGLLASVVAAALAMTAAGPTTAATAAPKPDVRFVAHLDIADGQRPENITLEPGDSAVVTFAYSRQVARIDRDGRVHVLATLPKPPAGAETPALSSPFLGGIVRAHDGTLYFLYATGSSDLTGLWRLRPGGAPQRIAALPGDGLPNGLTLDRHERRLYVADSVLGTIWRVPVTGGTPTRWATAPELAAEGFLGANGIKIHNGAVWASNLDKGTVLRIPVTQYGTAGPVETRATGLTDIDDFAFTGRGDTLLAAINADNEVALVRPSGSHTVMLTGADGLENPTSLAVRGNTAYIASGAYFTNNDPNLLAARIYPAQ
;
A
#
# COMPACT_ATOMS: atom_id res chain seq x y z
N MET A 1 -61.80 -18.30 34.39
CA MET A 1 -60.51 -17.88 33.81
C MET A 1 -59.62 -17.41 34.95
N PRO A 2 -58.30 -17.72 34.99
CA PRO A 2 -57.57 -18.99 34.87
C PRO A 2 -57.11 -19.50 36.27
N ARG A 3 -57.21 -20.80 36.61
CA ARG A 3 -56.34 -21.99 36.43
C ARG A 3 -55.60 -22.41 37.71
N PHE A 4 -55.79 -23.69 37.98
CA PHE A 4 -55.36 -24.49 39.13
C PHE A 4 -53.90 -24.95 39.05
N LEU A 5 -53.35 -25.18 40.24
CA LEU A 5 -52.39 -26.22 40.66
C LEU A 5 -52.26 -27.43 39.72
N THR A 6 -51.03 -27.92 39.49
CA THR A 6 -50.41 -29.09 40.18
C THR A 6 -49.21 -29.59 39.35
N GLY A 7 -48.11 -29.91 40.04
CA GLY A 7 -47.10 -30.81 39.50
C GLY A 7 -47.46 -32.26 39.80
N THR A 8 -47.14 -33.18 38.90
CA THR A 8 -46.49 -34.48 39.18
C THR A 8 -46.27 -35.32 37.92
N ARG A 9 -45.09 -35.98 37.88
CA ARG A 9 -44.75 -37.25 37.19
C ARG A 9 -44.71 -37.17 35.64
N THR A 10 -43.88 -37.89 34.89
CA THR A 10 -43.31 -39.24 35.03
C THR A 10 -42.29 -39.44 33.90
N GLY A 11 -41.37 -40.42 34.03
CA GLY A 11 -41.08 -41.33 32.92
C GLY A 11 -39.75 -41.14 32.18
N LEU A 12 -38.82 -42.04 32.46
CA LEU A 12 -37.65 -42.37 31.63
C LEU A 12 -38.06 -42.65 30.18
N LEU A 13 -37.31 -42.10 29.22
CA LEU A 13 -37.02 -42.77 27.96
C LEU A 13 -35.52 -42.65 27.70
N ALA A 14 -34.80 -43.74 27.95
CA ALA A 14 -33.40 -43.90 27.62
C ALA A 14 -33.27 -43.97 26.09
N SER A 15 -32.58 -42.98 25.50
CA SER A 15 -32.20 -42.98 24.10
C SER A 15 -30.92 -43.81 23.95
N VAL A 16 -31.05 -44.98 23.32
CA VAL A 16 -29.91 -45.84 22.96
C VAL A 16 -29.11 -45.15 21.86
N VAL A 17 -27.92 -44.64 22.19
CA VAL A 17 -26.94 -44.19 21.20
C VAL A 17 -26.18 -45.43 20.72
N ALA A 18 -26.47 -45.89 19.51
CA ALA A 18 -25.65 -46.89 18.84
C ALA A 18 -24.38 -46.21 18.33
N ALA A 19 -23.24 -46.51 18.98
CA ALA A 19 -21.92 -46.09 18.52
C ALA A 19 -21.52 -46.95 17.30
N ALA A 20 -21.57 -46.37 16.10
CA ALA A 20 -20.94 -46.94 14.92
C ALA A 20 -19.44 -46.57 14.94
N LEU A 21 -18.59 -47.54 15.27
CA LEU A 21 -17.14 -47.45 15.10
C LEU A 21 -16.83 -47.55 13.60
N ALA A 22 -16.70 -46.40 12.94
CA ALA A 22 -16.08 -46.33 11.62
C ALA A 22 -14.56 -46.47 11.80
N MET A 23 -14.01 -47.62 11.40
CA MET A 23 -12.57 -47.77 11.24
C MET A 23 -12.13 -46.97 10.01
N THR A 24 -11.60 -45.77 10.23
CA THR A 24 -10.88 -45.03 9.19
C THR A 24 -9.50 -45.66 9.05
N ALA A 25 -9.26 -46.30 7.91
CA ALA A 25 -7.92 -46.70 7.51
C ALA A 25 -7.07 -45.42 7.37
N ALA A 26 -6.11 -45.23 8.27
CA ALA A 26 -5.10 -44.19 8.16
C ALA A 26 -4.20 -44.53 6.96
N GLY A 27 -4.50 -43.96 5.80
CA GLY A 27 -3.54 -43.90 4.70
C GLY A 27 -2.30 -43.11 5.16
N PRO A 28 -1.10 -43.38 4.61
CA PRO A 28 0.10 -42.65 4.97
C PRO A 28 -0.13 -41.16 4.73
N THR A 29 -0.16 -40.38 5.80
CA THR A 29 -0.09 -38.93 5.74
C THR A 29 1.28 -38.58 5.19
N THR A 30 1.34 -38.25 3.90
CA THR A 30 2.47 -37.47 3.37
C THR A 30 2.53 -36.20 4.19
N ALA A 31 3.49 -36.12 5.10
CA ALA A 31 3.81 -34.87 5.79
C ALA A 31 4.02 -33.81 4.70
N ALA A 32 3.12 -32.83 4.65
CA ALA A 32 3.32 -31.67 3.80
C ALA A 32 4.66 -31.07 4.23
N THR A 33 5.67 -31.17 3.36
CA THR A 33 6.91 -30.41 3.54
C THR A 33 6.50 -28.96 3.71
N ALA A 34 6.70 -28.42 4.91
CA ALA A 34 6.45 -27.01 5.18
C ALA A 34 7.17 -26.21 4.10
N ALA A 35 6.45 -25.28 3.46
CA ALA A 35 7.08 -24.37 2.51
C ALA A 35 8.31 -23.74 3.19
N PRO A 36 9.45 -23.60 2.50
CA PRO A 36 10.61 -22.94 3.09
C PRO A 36 10.20 -21.58 3.64
N LYS A 37 10.58 -21.30 4.90
CA LYS A 37 10.31 -19.99 5.49
C LYS A 37 10.86 -18.90 4.56
N PRO A 38 10.09 -17.84 4.26
CA PRO A 38 10.60 -16.75 3.44
C PRO A 38 11.88 -16.17 4.07
N ASP A 39 12.91 -15.96 3.24
CA ASP A 39 14.17 -15.35 3.67
C ASP A 39 13.96 -13.85 3.85
N VAL A 40 13.73 -13.46 5.11
CA VAL A 40 13.33 -12.13 5.55
C VAL A 40 14.41 -11.55 6.48
N ARG A 41 14.76 -10.28 6.25
CA ARG A 41 15.70 -9.51 7.07
C ARG A 41 15.15 -8.12 7.35
N PHE A 42 15.16 -7.70 8.60
CA PHE A 42 14.93 -6.31 8.97
C PHE A 42 16.11 -5.45 8.48
N VAL A 43 15.80 -4.44 7.66
CA VAL A 43 16.73 -3.39 7.29
C VAL A 43 16.79 -2.36 8.42
N ALA A 44 15.64 -1.99 8.97
CA ALA A 44 15.52 -1.10 10.11
C ALA A 44 14.27 -1.44 10.94
N HIS A 45 14.41 -1.32 12.26
CA HIS A 45 13.31 -1.07 13.18
C HIS A 45 13.24 0.45 13.38
N LEU A 46 12.05 1.01 13.31
CA LEU A 46 11.84 2.46 13.31
C LEU A 46 11.16 2.89 14.60
N ASP A 47 11.41 4.13 15.01
CA ASP A 47 10.90 4.62 16.29
C ASP A 47 9.53 5.30 16.12
N ILE A 48 8.51 4.68 16.72
CA ILE A 48 7.14 5.18 16.70
C ILE A 48 6.99 6.50 17.47
N ALA A 49 7.80 6.72 18.52
CA ALA A 49 7.78 7.94 19.32
C ALA A 49 8.36 9.13 18.55
N ASP A 50 9.28 8.88 17.64
CA ASP A 50 9.80 9.87 16.68
C ASP A 50 8.87 10.06 15.46
N GLY A 51 7.76 9.33 15.40
CA GLY A 51 6.81 9.38 14.28
C GLY A 51 7.33 8.73 12.99
N GLN A 52 8.30 7.81 13.10
CA GLN A 52 8.91 7.12 11.97
C GLN A 52 7.99 5.99 11.44
N ARG A 53 6.85 6.37 10.86
CA ARG A 53 5.86 5.46 10.26
C ARG A 53 5.93 5.55 8.73
N PRO A 54 6.66 4.65 8.06
CA PRO A 54 6.90 4.78 6.63
C PRO A 54 5.63 4.49 5.83
N GLU A 55 5.27 5.42 4.95
CA GLU A 55 4.11 5.32 4.07
C GLU A 55 4.49 4.81 2.69
N ASN A 56 5.46 5.47 2.07
CA ASN A 56 5.90 5.11 0.73
C ASN A 56 7.42 4.98 0.64
N ILE A 57 7.91 4.17 -0.30
CA ILE A 57 9.32 3.83 -0.44
C ILE A 57 9.81 3.95 -1.89
N THR A 58 11.01 4.52 -2.05
CA THR A 58 11.77 4.43 -3.29
C THR A 58 13.21 4.04 -3.00
N LEU A 59 13.80 3.20 -3.83
CA LEU A 59 15.15 2.68 -3.60
C LEU A 59 16.21 3.55 -4.27
N GLU A 60 17.38 3.63 -3.65
CA GLU A 60 18.56 4.30 -4.18
C GLU A 60 19.65 3.32 -4.61
N PRO A 61 20.59 3.75 -5.47
CA PRO A 61 21.80 2.97 -5.71
C PRO A 61 22.51 2.65 -4.38
N GLY A 62 23.00 1.43 -4.20
CA GLY A 62 23.74 1.05 -2.98
C GLY A 62 22.91 0.50 -1.81
N ASP A 63 21.67 0.06 -2.08
CA ASP A 63 20.77 -0.60 -1.11
C ASP A 63 20.26 0.27 0.05
N SER A 64 20.38 1.60 -0.03
CA SER A 64 19.57 2.51 0.79
C SER A 64 18.16 2.67 0.21
N ALA A 65 17.24 3.05 1.08
CA ALA A 65 15.87 3.40 0.74
C ALA A 65 15.59 4.85 1.15
N VAL A 66 14.71 5.51 0.43
CA VAL A 66 14.12 6.79 0.86
C VAL A 66 12.64 6.55 1.09
N VAL A 67 12.17 6.99 2.26
CA VAL A 67 10.79 6.84 2.69
C VAL A 67 10.16 8.20 2.98
N THR A 68 8.85 8.25 2.85
CA THR A 68 8.01 9.27 3.48
C THR A 68 7.51 8.74 4.80
N PHE A 69 7.60 9.54 5.86
CA PHE A 69 6.94 9.25 7.13
C PHE A 69 5.61 9.98 7.18
N ALA A 70 4.51 9.23 7.28
CA ALA A 70 3.16 9.73 7.04
C ALA A 70 2.85 11.01 7.83
N TYR A 71 2.97 10.96 9.15
CA TYR A 71 2.45 12.02 10.02
C TYR A 71 3.52 12.94 10.61
N SER A 72 4.81 12.62 10.45
CA SER A 72 5.90 13.46 10.96
C SER A 72 6.32 14.59 10.01
N ARG A 73 5.75 14.62 8.78
CA ARG A 73 6.10 15.56 7.70
C ARG A 73 7.55 15.39 7.24
N GLN A 74 8.13 14.22 7.41
CA GLN A 74 9.53 13.97 7.07
C GLN A 74 9.68 13.07 5.85
N VAL A 75 10.63 13.44 4.99
CA VAL A 75 11.24 12.55 4.01
C VAL A 75 12.59 12.13 4.57
N ALA A 76 12.85 10.83 4.66
CA ALA A 76 14.04 10.29 5.29
C ALA A 76 14.71 9.22 4.42
N ARG A 77 16.03 9.14 4.51
CA ARG A 77 16.82 8.02 3.98
C ARG A 77 17.03 7.00 5.08
N ILE A 78 16.92 5.73 4.75
CA ILE A 78 17.30 4.60 5.58
C ILE A 78 18.48 3.93 4.89
N ASP A 79 19.64 3.98 5.53
CA ASP A 79 20.85 3.35 5.03
C ASP A 79 20.78 1.83 5.17
N ARG A 80 21.70 1.12 4.49
CA ARG A 80 21.73 -0.36 4.48
C ARG A 80 21.85 -0.99 5.87
N ASP A 81 22.47 -0.25 6.81
CA ASP A 81 22.65 -0.63 8.21
C ASP A 81 21.49 -0.19 9.12
N GLY A 82 20.44 0.39 8.54
CA GLY A 82 19.22 0.80 9.24
C GLY A 82 19.25 2.22 9.80
N ARG A 83 20.32 2.99 9.59
CA ARG A 83 20.38 4.37 10.10
C ARG A 83 19.42 5.29 9.34
N VAL A 84 18.65 6.07 10.09
CA VAL A 84 17.68 7.02 9.56
C VAL A 84 18.30 8.42 9.46
N HIS A 85 18.23 9.02 8.28
CA HIS A 85 18.70 10.37 7.98
C HIS A 85 17.57 11.20 7.40
N VAL A 86 17.03 12.14 8.18
CA VAL A 86 16.00 13.07 7.70
C VAL A 86 16.59 13.96 6.60
N LEU A 87 16.01 13.89 5.40
CA LEU A 87 16.42 14.68 4.25
C LEU A 87 15.67 16.02 4.18
N ALA A 88 14.41 16.02 4.62
CA ALA A 88 13.59 17.22 4.69
C ALA A 88 12.49 17.06 5.74
N THR A 89 12.11 18.16 6.37
CA THR A 89 10.85 18.29 7.12
C THR A 89 9.99 19.36 6.45
N LEU A 90 8.77 19.00 6.09
CA LEU A 90 7.86 19.86 5.33
C LEU A 90 7.19 20.90 6.25
N PRO A 91 6.79 22.06 5.71
CA PRO A 91 6.17 23.13 6.49
C PRO A 91 4.97 22.65 7.28
N LYS A 92 4.80 23.19 8.49
CA LYS A 92 3.61 22.94 9.30
C LYS A 92 2.42 23.63 8.62
N PRO A 93 1.27 22.96 8.46
CA PRO A 93 0.11 23.61 7.88
C PRO A 93 -0.54 24.62 8.83
N PRO A 94 -1.38 25.52 8.29
CA PRO A 94 -2.15 26.46 9.10
C PRO A 94 -2.96 25.76 10.18
N ALA A 95 -3.22 26.44 11.28
CA ALA A 95 -4.09 25.92 12.33
C ALA A 95 -5.49 25.60 11.76
N GLY A 96 -6.05 24.44 12.12
CA GLY A 96 -7.36 23.99 11.63
C GLY A 96 -7.38 23.39 10.23
N ALA A 97 -6.22 23.29 9.54
CA ALA A 97 -6.14 22.55 8.29
C ALA A 97 -6.19 21.04 8.59
N GLU A 98 -7.20 20.36 8.05
CA GLU A 98 -7.42 18.92 8.21
C GLU A 98 -7.54 18.25 6.85
N THR A 99 -6.78 17.17 6.65
CA THR A 99 -6.94 16.35 5.46
C THR A 99 -8.28 15.60 5.51
N PRO A 100 -8.95 15.40 4.38
CA PRO A 100 -10.08 14.48 4.32
C PRO A 100 -9.63 13.05 4.71
N ALA A 101 -10.53 12.29 5.34
CA ALA A 101 -10.34 10.92 5.86
C ALA A 101 -9.32 10.75 7.01
N LEU A 102 -8.15 11.39 6.94
CA LEU A 102 -7.07 11.19 7.93
C LEU A 102 -7.00 12.26 9.03
N SER A 103 -7.65 13.41 8.84
CA SER A 103 -7.66 14.54 9.79
C SER A 103 -6.27 15.00 10.27
N SER A 104 -5.21 14.75 9.49
CA SER A 104 -3.82 15.05 9.87
C SER A 104 -2.93 15.21 8.63
N PRO A 105 -1.91 16.08 8.67
CA PRO A 105 -0.99 16.25 7.54
C PRO A 105 -0.30 14.93 7.21
N PHE A 106 -0.26 14.59 5.94
CA PHE A 106 0.09 13.26 5.46
C PHE A 106 1.09 13.35 4.29
N LEU A 107 2.22 12.65 4.40
CA LEU A 107 3.14 12.43 3.28
C LEU A 107 2.86 11.07 2.65
N GLY A 108 2.46 11.08 1.37
CA GLY A 108 2.18 9.88 0.59
C GLY A 108 3.37 9.44 -0.27
N GLY A 109 3.07 9.07 -1.50
CA GLY A 109 3.94 8.51 -2.52
C GLY A 109 5.23 9.27 -2.75
N ILE A 110 6.31 8.53 -2.98
CA ILE A 110 7.65 9.07 -3.29
C ILE A 110 8.29 8.33 -4.47
N VAL A 111 8.90 9.08 -5.38
CA VAL A 111 9.65 8.53 -6.51
C VAL A 111 10.97 9.27 -6.74
N ARG A 112 11.99 8.52 -7.16
CA ARG A 112 13.33 9.04 -7.47
C ARG A 112 13.60 9.10 -8.97
N ALA A 113 13.98 10.26 -9.50
CA ALA A 113 14.51 10.42 -10.85
C ALA A 113 15.97 9.91 -10.96
N HIS A 114 16.47 9.78 -12.19
CA HIS A 114 17.82 9.23 -12.43
C HIS A 114 18.91 10.10 -11.80
N ASP A 115 18.74 11.43 -11.86
CA ASP A 115 19.62 12.47 -11.31
C ASP A 115 19.58 12.57 -9.78
N GLY A 116 18.81 11.72 -9.10
CA GLY A 116 18.63 11.75 -7.66
C GLY A 116 17.59 12.74 -7.15
N THR A 117 16.90 13.45 -8.03
CA THR A 117 15.74 14.26 -7.64
C THR A 117 14.64 13.37 -7.08
N LEU A 118 14.14 13.71 -5.90
CA LEU A 118 12.97 13.09 -5.28
C LEU A 118 11.73 13.91 -5.61
N TYR A 119 10.64 13.23 -5.95
CA TYR A 119 9.30 13.80 -6.01
C TYR A 119 8.44 13.08 -5.00
N PHE A 120 7.62 13.83 -4.25
CA PHE A 120 6.78 13.25 -3.21
C PHE A 120 5.52 14.08 -2.99
N LEU A 121 4.53 13.47 -2.36
CA LEU A 121 3.21 14.08 -2.13
C LEU A 121 3.08 14.52 -0.68
N TYR A 122 2.46 15.68 -0.49
CA TYR A 122 2.12 16.19 0.83
C TYR A 122 0.66 16.66 0.79
N ALA A 123 -0.19 16.00 1.59
CA ALA A 123 -1.57 16.38 1.82
C ALA A 123 -1.67 17.10 3.17
N THR A 124 -2.38 18.22 3.20
CA THR A 124 -2.44 19.07 4.40
C THR A 124 -3.83 19.56 4.78
N GLY A 125 -4.85 19.34 3.94
CA GLY A 125 -6.14 19.99 4.10
C GLY A 125 -6.17 21.45 3.65
N SER A 126 -5.05 21.99 3.16
CA SER A 126 -4.94 23.38 2.70
C SER A 126 -4.41 23.43 1.26
N SER A 127 -5.05 24.24 0.42
CA SER A 127 -4.60 24.50 -0.95
C SER A 127 -3.22 25.16 -1.03
N ASP A 128 -2.70 25.71 0.07
CA ASP A 128 -1.40 26.41 0.10
C ASP A 128 -0.22 25.45 0.22
N LEU A 129 -0.44 24.25 0.77
CA LEU A 129 0.61 23.25 0.98
C LEU A 129 0.31 21.89 0.33
N THR A 130 -0.97 21.52 0.18
CA THR A 130 -1.34 20.28 -0.50
C THR A 130 -0.81 20.30 -1.93
N GLY A 131 -0.04 19.27 -2.31
CA GLY A 131 0.61 19.27 -3.60
C GLY A 131 1.70 18.24 -3.80
N LEU A 132 2.27 18.34 -4.99
CA LEU A 132 3.45 17.61 -5.42
C LEU A 132 4.70 18.45 -5.15
N TRP A 133 5.63 17.84 -4.44
CA TRP A 133 6.87 18.46 -4.00
C TRP A 133 8.07 17.81 -4.68
N ARG A 134 9.15 18.58 -4.80
CA ARG A 134 10.42 18.17 -5.38
C ARG A 134 11.55 18.50 -4.42
N LEU A 135 12.45 17.55 -4.20
CA LEU A 135 13.71 17.74 -3.49
C LEU A 135 14.87 17.32 -4.40
N ARG A 136 15.69 18.28 -4.83
CA ARG A 136 16.93 18.00 -5.54
C ARG A 136 18.04 17.65 -4.53
N PRO A 137 19.05 16.83 -4.90
CA PRO A 137 20.20 16.58 -4.04
C PRO A 137 20.83 17.89 -3.54
N GLY A 138 21.01 18.01 -2.22
CA GLY A 138 21.59 19.20 -1.57
C GLY A 138 20.69 20.45 -1.58
N GLY A 139 19.47 20.37 -2.10
CA GLY A 139 18.52 21.48 -2.16
C GLY A 139 17.51 21.47 -1.01
N ALA A 140 16.61 22.45 -1.03
CA ALA A 140 15.42 22.50 -0.17
C ALA A 140 14.19 21.92 -0.90
N PRO A 141 13.20 21.37 -0.18
CA PRO A 141 11.94 20.91 -0.78
C PRO A 141 11.17 22.10 -1.38
N GLN A 142 10.63 21.91 -2.58
CA GLN A 142 9.85 22.91 -3.31
C GLN A 142 8.54 22.32 -3.79
N ARG A 143 7.41 22.99 -3.52
CA ARG A 143 6.13 22.64 -4.14
C ARG A 143 6.17 23.02 -5.61
N ILE A 144 5.99 22.04 -6.49
CA ILE A 144 6.03 22.23 -7.94
C ILE A 144 4.65 22.21 -8.59
N ALA A 145 3.64 21.66 -7.91
CA ALA A 145 2.25 21.74 -8.31
C ALA A 145 1.34 21.77 -7.08
N ALA A 146 0.37 22.68 -7.09
CA ALA A 146 -0.69 22.74 -6.09
C ALA A 146 -1.77 21.72 -6.46
N LEU A 147 -2.12 20.84 -5.52
CA LEU A 147 -3.26 19.92 -5.62
C LEU A 147 -4.40 20.43 -4.74
N PRO A 148 -5.65 19.99 -4.98
CA PRO A 148 -6.80 20.46 -4.21
C PRO A 148 -6.62 20.22 -2.70
N GLY A 149 -7.02 21.20 -1.88
CA GLY A 149 -6.93 21.09 -0.42
C GLY A 149 -7.86 20.04 0.18
N ASP A 150 -8.97 19.77 -0.51
CA ASP A 150 -9.98 18.73 -0.25
C ASP A 150 -9.62 17.38 -0.90
N GLY A 151 -8.43 17.25 -1.47
CA GLY A 151 -7.89 15.98 -1.97
C GLY A 151 -6.96 15.29 -0.96
N LEU A 152 -6.70 14.01 -1.21
CA LEU A 152 -5.75 13.20 -0.46
C LEU A 152 -4.80 12.51 -1.46
N PRO A 153 -3.80 13.22 -1.99
CA PRO A 153 -2.82 12.63 -2.87
C PRO A 153 -2.00 11.56 -2.13
N ASN A 154 -2.20 10.30 -2.51
CA ASN A 154 -1.55 9.15 -1.89
C ASN A 154 -0.48 8.55 -2.80
N GLY A 155 -0.81 7.71 -3.79
CA GLY A 155 0.22 7.11 -4.65
C GLY A 155 0.89 8.11 -5.62
N LEU A 156 2.19 7.91 -5.88
CA LEU A 156 2.95 8.67 -6.88
C LEU A 156 3.75 7.73 -7.81
N THR A 157 3.70 7.99 -9.11
CA THR A 157 4.57 7.31 -10.09
C THR A 157 5.17 8.30 -11.09
N LEU A 158 6.36 7.97 -11.61
CA LEU A 158 7.08 8.76 -12.60
C LEU A 158 7.14 8.02 -13.94
N ASP A 159 6.55 8.63 -14.98
CA ASP A 159 6.86 8.30 -16.36
C ASP A 159 8.18 8.97 -16.74
N ARG A 160 9.24 8.15 -16.84
CA ARG A 160 10.57 8.64 -17.20
C ARG A 160 10.68 9.01 -18.67
N HIS A 161 9.92 8.35 -19.53
CA HIS A 161 9.96 8.58 -20.97
C HIS A 161 9.26 9.89 -21.31
N GLU A 162 8.05 10.06 -20.78
CA GLU A 162 7.24 11.26 -21.03
C GLU A 162 7.59 12.42 -20.09
N ARG A 163 8.40 12.18 -19.06
CA ARG A 163 8.77 13.16 -18.02
C ARG A 163 7.53 13.73 -17.31
N ARG A 164 6.62 12.84 -16.92
CA ARG A 164 5.36 13.17 -16.24
C ARG A 164 5.22 12.37 -14.95
N LEU A 165 4.58 12.98 -13.97
CA LEU A 165 4.22 12.37 -12.70
C LEU A 165 2.72 12.13 -12.70
N TYR A 166 2.31 10.96 -12.17
CA TYR A 166 0.91 10.61 -11.99
C TYR A 166 0.64 10.43 -10.50
N VAL A 167 -0.45 11.00 -10.03
CA VAL A 167 -0.82 11.07 -8.62
C VAL A 167 -2.19 10.46 -8.46
N ALA A 168 -2.31 9.42 -7.64
CA ALA A 168 -3.62 8.91 -7.23
C ALA A 168 -4.14 9.75 -6.06
N ASP A 169 -5.37 10.23 -6.19
CA ASP A 169 -6.09 10.96 -5.15
C ASP A 169 -7.18 10.06 -4.57
N SER A 170 -6.97 9.63 -3.32
CA SER A 170 -7.76 8.57 -2.70
C SER A 170 -9.18 8.99 -2.36
N VAL A 171 -9.43 10.28 -2.16
CA VAL A 171 -10.78 10.77 -1.82
C VAL A 171 -11.52 11.29 -3.05
N LEU A 172 -10.80 11.87 -4.02
CA LEU A 172 -11.42 12.41 -5.23
C LEU A 172 -11.63 11.38 -6.34
N GLY A 173 -11.14 10.15 -6.18
CA GLY A 173 -11.23 9.11 -7.21
C GLY A 173 -10.62 9.55 -8.55
N THR A 174 -9.53 10.31 -8.47
CA THR A 174 -8.93 11.01 -9.59
C THR A 174 -7.46 10.64 -9.69
N ILE A 175 -6.98 10.38 -10.91
CA ILE A 175 -5.55 10.37 -11.20
C ILE A 175 -5.18 11.72 -11.82
N TRP A 176 -4.33 12.47 -11.13
CA TRP A 176 -3.75 13.71 -11.65
C TRP A 176 -2.48 13.42 -12.45
N ARG A 177 -2.17 14.29 -13.41
CA ARG A 177 -0.92 14.27 -14.17
C ARG A 177 -0.24 15.63 -14.12
N VAL A 178 1.07 15.62 -13.87
CA VAL A 178 1.89 16.82 -13.70
C VAL A 178 3.21 16.67 -14.45
N PRO A 179 3.70 17.67 -15.20
CA PRO A 179 5.07 17.66 -15.70
C PRO A 179 6.10 17.64 -14.56
N VAL A 180 7.25 16.98 -14.74
CA VAL A 180 8.33 16.99 -13.72
C VAL A 180 8.90 18.39 -13.44
N THR A 181 8.68 19.33 -14.35
CA THR A 181 9.03 20.76 -14.17
C THR A 181 8.09 21.48 -13.21
N GLY A 182 6.92 20.92 -12.91
CA GLY A 182 5.83 21.56 -12.19
C GLY A 182 4.79 22.19 -13.12
N GLY A 183 3.82 22.87 -12.51
CA GLY A 183 2.72 23.56 -13.17
C GLY A 183 1.35 23.10 -12.68
N THR A 184 0.30 23.52 -13.39
CA THR A 184 -1.08 23.15 -13.05
C THR A 184 -1.30 21.65 -13.30
N PRO A 185 -1.76 20.88 -12.30
CA PRO A 185 -2.10 19.47 -12.50
C PRO A 185 -3.30 19.34 -13.43
N THR A 186 -3.27 18.35 -14.32
CA THR A 186 -4.43 17.99 -15.16
C THR A 186 -5.11 16.76 -14.59
N ARG A 187 -6.45 16.76 -14.48
CA ARG A 187 -7.20 15.51 -14.23
C ARG A 187 -6.99 14.61 -15.45
N TRP A 188 -6.28 13.52 -15.26
CA TRP A 188 -5.90 12.63 -16.36
C TRP A 188 -6.89 11.46 -16.51
N ALA A 189 -7.35 10.91 -15.39
CA ALA A 189 -8.43 9.93 -15.35
C ALA A 189 -9.34 10.18 -14.16
N THR A 190 -10.63 9.96 -14.36
CA THR A 190 -11.67 9.91 -13.33
C THR A 190 -12.62 8.79 -13.72
N ALA A 191 -12.92 7.88 -12.81
CA ALA A 191 -13.77 6.74 -13.10
C ALA A 191 -14.40 6.18 -11.81
N PRO A 192 -15.60 5.58 -11.86
CA PRO A 192 -16.21 4.94 -10.70
C PRO A 192 -15.32 3.90 -10.02
N GLU A 193 -14.47 3.21 -10.78
CA GLU A 193 -13.51 2.22 -10.31
C GLU A 193 -12.43 2.84 -9.42
N LEU A 194 -12.12 4.13 -9.62
CA LEU A 194 -11.13 4.88 -8.81
C LEU A 194 -11.74 5.49 -7.54
N ALA A 195 -13.07 5.60 -7.45
CA ALA A 195 -13.74 6.24 -6.34
C ALA A 195 -13.62 5.42 -5.04
N ALA A 196 -13.61 6.12 -3.91
CA ALA A 196 -13.75 5.51 -2.59
C ALA A 196 -15.15 4.91 -2.39
N GLU A 197 -15.25 3.88 -1.55
CA GLU A 197 -16.49 3.25 -1.07
C GLU A 197 -16.60 3.32 0.46
N GLY A 198 -16.10 4.40 1.05
CA GLY A 198 -16.31 4.73 2.46
C GLY A 198 -15.13 5.45 3.09
N PHE A 199 -13.91 5.04 2.73
CA PHE A 199 -12.68 5.56 3.31
C PHE A 199 -11.71 6.07 2.24
N LEU A 200 -11.05 5.17 1.51
CA LEU A 200 -10.02 5.52 0.51
C LEU A 200 -10.20 4.72 -0.80
N GLY A 201 -10.29 5.43 -1.91
CA GLY A 201 -10.36 4.88 -3.27
C GLY A 201 -8.98 4.61 -3.87
N ALA A 202 -8.71 5.22 -5.03
CA ALA A 202 -7.43 5.12 -5.73
C ALA A 202 -6.24 5.41 -4.81
N ASN A 203 -5.35 4.45 -4.62
CA ASN A 203 -4.30 4.53 -3.60
C ASN A 203 -2.91 4.39 -4.22
N GLY A 204 -2.25 3.25 -4.11
CA GLY A 204 -1.00 2.94 -4.81
C GLY A 204 -1.11 3.10 -6.33
N ILE A 205 -0.02 3.55 -6.96
CA ILE A 205 0.01 3.80 -8.40
C ILE A 205 1.40 3.47 -8.98
N LYS A 206 1.43 2.87 -10.17
CA LYS A 206 2.66 2.52 -10.90
C LYS A 206 2.47 2.72 -12.41
N ILE A 207 3.56 2.95 -13.13
CA ILE A 207 3.56 2.84 -14.61
C ILE A 207 4.23 1.54 -14.98
N HIS A 208 3.55 0.77 -15.82
CA HIS A 208 4.03 -0.52 -16.27
C HIS A 208 3.42 -0.89 -17.63
N ASN A 209 4.27 -1.32 -18.57
CA ASN A 209 3.86 -1.79 -19.89
C ASN A 209 2.88 -0.85 -20.62
N GLY A 210 3.20 0.45 -20.66
CA GLY A 210 2.41 1.47 -21.37
C GLY A 210 1.07 1.82 -20.71
N ALA A 211 0.86 1.43 -19.46
CA ALA A 211 -0.34 1.73 -18.70
C ALA A 211 -0.01 2.34 -17.34
N VAL A 212 -0.94 3.16 -16.83
CA VAL A 212 -0.99 3.55 -15.43
C VAL A 212 -1.81 2.49 -14.70
N TRP A 213 -1.21 1.89 -13.68
CA TRP A 213 -1.86 0.93 -12.81
C TRP A 213 -2.13 1.59 -11.47
N ALA A 214 -3.28 1.32 -10.87
CA ALA A 214 -3.66 1.84 -9.57
C ALA A 214 -4.32 0.75 -8.73
N SER A 215 -4.06 0.73 -7.43
CA SER A 215 -4.90 0.01 -6.48
C SER A 215 -6.09 0.88 -6.11
N ASN A 216 -7.19 0.26 -5.72
CA ASN A 216 -8.26 0.92 -4.97
C ASN A 216 -8.40 0.18 -3.63
N LEU A 217 -8.19 0.90 -2.54
CA LEU A 217 -8.11 0.35 -1.19
C LEU A 217 -9.48 -0.21 -0.75
N ASP A 218 -10.52 0.61 -0.74
CA ASP A 218 -11.86 0.21 -0.31
C ASP A 218 -12.41 -0.95 -1.16
N LYS A 219 -12.21 -0.87 -2.48
CA LYS A 219 -12.75 -1.89 -3.41
C LYS A 219 -11.90 -3.15 -3.48
N GLY A 220 -10.69 -3.14 -2.92
CA GLY A 220 -9.76 -4.26 -2.97
C GLY A 220 -9.40 -4.69 -4.40
N THR A 221 -9.13 -3.73 -5.27
CA THR A 221 -8.87 -4.00 -6.70
C THR A 221 -7.53 -3.47 -7.18
N VAL A 222 -6.99 -4.12 -8.22
CA VAL A 222 -5.90 -3.59 -9.04
C VAL A 222 -6.48 -3.24 -10.40
N LEU A 223 -6.28 -1.99 -10.81
CA LEU A 223 -6.79 -1.40 -12.04
C LEU A 223 -5.63 -1.15 -13.00
N ARG A 224 -5.91 -1.27 -14.29
CA ARG A 224 -5.01 -0.90 -15.38
C ARG A 224 -5.71 0.08 -16.30
N ILE A 225 -5.04 1.18 -16.60
CA ILE A 225 -5.54 2.25 -17.46
C ILE A 225 -4.49 2.47 -18.56
N PRO A 226 -4.72 1.96 -19.79
CA PRO A 226 -3.80 2.16 -20.90
C PRO A 226 -3.53 3.64 -21.14
N VAL A 227 -2.27 4.01 -21.39
CA VAL A 227 -1.95 5.34 -21.91
C VAL A 227 -2.09 5.28 -23.42
N THR A 228 -3.01 6.07 -23.99
CA THR A 228 -3.20 6.11 -25.43
C THR A 228 -1.99 6.73 -26.14
N GLN A 229 -1.91 6.59 -27.47
CA GLN A 229 -0.89 7.26 -28.28
C GLN A 229 -0.87 8.80 -28.13
N TYR A 230 -1.97 9.40 -27.67
CA TYR A 230 -2.08 10.83 -27.41
C TYR A 230 -1.78 11.20 -25.94
N GLY A 231 -1.35 10.23 -25.14
CA GLY A 231 -1.07 10.38 -23.71
C GLY A 231 -2.32 10.52 -22.84
N THR A 232 -3.53 10.25 -23.37
CA THR A 232 -4.78 10.27 -22.59
C THR A 232 -5.04 8.92 -21.91
N ALA A 233 -5.94 8.89 -20.93
CA ALA A 233 -6.40 7.64 -20.33
C ALA A 233 -7.28 6.84 -21.30
N GLY A 234 -6.98 5.56 -21.45
CA GLY A 234 -7.85 4.58 -22.07
C GLY A 234 -8.93 4.06 -21.10
N PRO A 235 -9.70 3.04 -21.50
CA PRO A 235 -10.69 2.40 -20.63
C PRO A 235 -10.03 1.81 -19.37
N VAL A 236 -10.72 1.90 -18.23
CA VAL A 236 -10.26 1.26 -16.99
C VAL A 236 -10.53 -0.25 -17.07
N GLU A 237 -9.51 -1.04 -16.77
CA GLU A 237 -9.57 -2.49 -16.74
C GLU A 237 -9.32 -2.98 -15.31
N THR A 238 -10.25 -3.73 -14.73
CA THR A 238 -10.01 -4.42 -13.45
C THR A 238 -9.18 -5.68 -13.71
N ARG A 239 -7.99 -5.75 -13.11
CA ARG A 239 -7.00 -6.82 -13.31
C ARG A 239 -6.93 -7.81 -12.16
N ALA A 240 -7.30 -7.38 -10.96
CA ALA A 240 -7.46 -8.24 -9.80
C ALA A 240 -8.53 -7.68 -8.87
N THR A 241 -9.17 -8.56 -8.11
CA THR A 241 -10.18 -8.26 -7.09
C THR A 241 -9.91 -9.11 -5.84
N GLY A 242 -10.62 -8.83 -4.75
CA GLY A 242 -10.51 -9.60 -3.50
C GLY A 242 -9.22 -9.31 -2.74
N LEU A 243 -8.64 -8.12 -2.93
CA LEU A 243 -7.45 -7.63 -2.25
C LEU A 243 -7.85 -6.48 -1.32
N THR A 244 -8.90 -6.66 -0.51
CA THR A 244 -9.42 -5.61 0.39
C THR A 244 -8.29 -4.99 1.21
N ASP A 245 -8.30 -3.67 1.37
CA ASP A 245 -7.23 -2.92 2.04
C ASP A 245 -5.85 -2.98 1.36
N ILE A 246 -5.82 -3.26 0.05
CA ILE A 246 -4.62 -3.07 -0.76
C ILE A 246 -4.21 -1.60 -0.76
N ASP A 247 -3.00 -1.35 -0.26
CA ASP A 247 -2.46 -0.01 -0.15
C ASP A 247 -1.67 0.33 -1.42
N ASP A 248 -0.42 -0.12 -1.50
CA ASP A 248 0.43 -0.02 -2.69
C ASP A 248 0.93 -1.39 -3.18
N PHE A 249 1.56 -1.39 -4.35
CA PHE A 249 2.07 -2.59 -5.00
C PHE A 249 3.33 -2.30 -5.83
N ALA A 250 4.07 -3.35 -6.15
CA ALA A 250 5.20 -3.29 -7.06
C ALA A 250 5.26 -4.51 -7.98
N PHE A 251 5.55 -4.28 -9.26
CA PHE A 251 5.78 -5.35 -10.23
C PHE A 251 7.06 -6.11 -9.92
N THR A 252 7.02 -7.43 -10.08
CA THR A 252 8.17 -8.31 -9.83
C THR A 252 9.11 -8.45 -11.02
N GLY A 253 8.74 -7.91 -12.19
CA GLY A 253 9.54 -8.01 -13.40
C GLY A 253 8.91 -7.27 -14.59
N ARG A 254 9.12 -7.81 -15.80
CA ARG A 254 8.58 -7.24 -17.05
C ARG A 254 7.12 -7.63 -17.34
N GLY A 255 6.63 -8.71 -16.75
CA GLY A 255 5.25 -9.13 -16.88
C GLY A 255 4.38 -8.54 -15.77
N ASP A 256 3.07 -8.72 -15.90
CA ASP A 256 2.06 -8.14 -14.99
C ASP A 256 1.91 -8.93 -13.68
N THR A 257 2.97 -9.59 -13.21
CA THR A 257 3.01 -10.17 -11.86
C THR A 257 3.46 -9.08 -10.89
N LEU A 258 2.73 -8.92 -9.79
CA LEU A 258 3.00 -7.90 -8.79
C LEU A 258 2.93 -8.48 -7.37
N LEU A 259 3.54 -7.76 -6.44
CA LEU A 259 3.36 -7.93 -5.01
C LEU A 259 2.49 -6.78 -4.51
N ALA A 260 1.48 -7.09 -3.71
CA ALA A 260 0.56 -6.13 -3.11
C ALA A 260 0.74 -6.09 -1.59
N ALA A 261 0.86 -4.90 -1.01
CA ALA A 261 0.80 -4.70 0.43
C ALA A 261 -0.67 -4.61 0.84
N ILE A 262 -1.11 -5.53 1.70
CA ILE A 262 -2.46 -5.57 2.25
C ILE A 262 -2.37 -5.09 3.69
N ASN A 263 -2.84 -3.86 3.93
CA ASN A 263 -2.47 -3.09 5.11
C ASN A 263 -3.09 -3.64 6.40
N ALA A 264 -4.42 -3.80 6.40
CA ALA A 264 -5.18 -4.22 7.59
C ALA A 264 -4.84 -5.66 8.01
N ASP A 265 -4.62 -6.56 7.05
CA ASP A 265 -4.39 -7.98 7.29
C ASP A 265 -2.93 -8.33 7.61
N ASN A 266 -2.00 -7.37 7.55
CA ASN A 266 -0.56 -7.60 7.71
C ASN A 266 0.00 -8.61 6.69
N GLU A 267 -0.37 -8.48 5.42
CA GLU A 267 0.03 -9.42 4.39
C GLU A 267 0.75 -8.76 3.22
N VAL A 268 1.61 -9.54 2.57
CA VAL A 268 2.05 -9.25 1.20
C VAL A 268 1.64 -10.40 0.30
N ALA A 269 0.81 -10.10 -0.71
CA ALA A 269 0.30 -11.09 -1.64
C ALA A 269 1.00 -11.00 -3.00
N LEU A 270 1.36 -12.15 -3.60
CA LEU A 270 1.78 -12.25 -5.00
C LEU A 270 0.55 -12.39 -5.88
N VAL A 271 0.31 -11.41 -6.74
CA VAL A 271 -0.81 -11.37 -7.68
C VAL A 271 -0.31 -11.73 -9.08
N ARG A 272 -0.92 -12.74 -9.70
CA ARG A 272 -0.59 -13.20 -11.06
C ARG A 272 -1.34 -12.38 -12.12
N PRO A 273 -0.91 -12.41 -13.40
CA PRO A 273 -1.59 -11.69 -14.48
C PRO A 273 -3.06 -12.07 -14.69
N SER A 274 -3.46 -13.26 -14.23
CA SER A 274 -4.83 -13.78 -14.19
C SER A 274 -5.71 -13.13 -13.10
N GLY A 275 -5.12 -12.36 -12.18
CA GLY A 275 -5.80 -11.80 -11.02
C GLY A 275 -5.80 -12.70 -9.78
N SER A 276 -5.44 -13.99 -9.91
CA SER A 276 -5.28 -14.90 -8.77
C SER A 276 -4.11 -14.49 -7.90
N HIS A 277 -4.25 -14.61 -6.58
CA HIS A 277 -3.22 -14.20 -5.63
C HIS A 277 -2.91 -15.26 -4.58
N THR A 278 -1.73 -15.16 -4.00
CA THR A 278 -1.27 -16.03 -2.90
C THR A 278 -0.48 -15.19 -1.90
N VAL A 279 -0.78 -15.36 -0.62
CA VAL A 279 -0.07 -14.69 0.47
C VAL A 279 1.36 -15.24 0.56
N MET A 280 2.33 -14.34 0.51
CA MET A 280 3.77 -14.65 0.52
C MET A 280 4.42 -14.36 1.86
N LEU A 281 3.95 -13.32 2.55
CA LEU A 281 4.41 -12.88 3.86
C LEU A 281 3.20 -12.50 4.70
N THR A 282 3.32 -12.70 6.01
CA THR A 282 2.29 -12.37 6.99
C THR A 282 2.89 -11.58 8.16
N GLY A 283 2.06 -11.16 9.12
CA GLY A 283 2.54 -10.61 10.39
C GLY A 283 3.51 -11.54 11.14
N ALA A 284 3.42 -12.86 10.95
CA ALA A 284 4.36 -13.81 11.54
C ALA A 284 5.79 -13.70 10.98
N ASP A 285 5.96 -13.06 9.83
CA ASP A 285 7.24 -12.76 9.21
C ASP A 285 7.80 -11.37 9.61
N GLY A 286 7.06 -10.63 10.46
CA GLY A 286 7.45 -9.31 10.97
C GLY A 286 6.72 -8.13 10.33
N LEU A 287 5.74 -8.38 9.44
CA LEU A 287 4.94 -7.31 8.84
C LEU A 287 4.10 -6.59 9.90
N GLU A 288 4.16 -5.26 9.90
CA GLU A 288 3.46 -4.38 10.84
C GLU A 288 2.73 -3.29 10.04
N ASN A 289 1.54 -3.61 9.53
CA ASN A 289 0.71 -2.87 8.58
C ASN A 289 1.51 -2.36 7.37
N PRO A 290 1.80 -3.24 6.38
CA PRO A 290 2.58 -2.88 5.22
C PRO A 290 1.84 -1.82 4.39
N THR A 291 2.52 -0.73 4.07
CA THR A 291 1.96 0.43 3.37
C THR A 291 2.40 0.46 1.92
N SER A 292 3.67 0.08 1.67
CA SER A 292 4.23 0.06 0.33
C SER A 292 5.39 -0.89 0.20
N LEU A 293 5.79 -1.11 -1.05
CA LEU A 293 6.95 -1.93 -1.36
C LEU A 293 7.65 -1.50 -2.65
N ALA A 294 8.94 -1.83 -2.72
CA ALA A 294 9.76 -1.68 -3.91
C ALA A 294 10.54 -2.97 -4.19
N VAL A 295 10.70 -3.32 -5.46
CA VAL A 295 11.40 -4.55 -5.87
C VAL A 295 12.72 -4.21 -6.57
N ARG A 296 13.78 -4.94 -6.20
CA ARG A 296 15.08 -4.92 -6.88
C ARG A 296 15.58 -6.34 -7.07
N GLY A 297 15.65 -6.79 -8.33
CA GLY A 297 15.99 -8.17 -8.65
C GLY A 297 15.02 -9.12 -7.94
N ASN A 298 15.56 -10.04 -7.14
CA ASN A 298 14.77 -11.02 -6.40
C ASN A 298 14.56 -10.63 -4.93
N THR A 299 14.51 -9.33 -4.64
CA THR A 299 14.29 -8.82 -3.28
C THR A 299 13.19 -7.76 -3.30
N ALA A 300 12.18 -7.94 -2.45
CA ALA A 300 11.20 -6.92 -2.12
C ALA A 300 11.63 -6.21 -0.84
N TYR A 301 11.50 -4.89 -0.82
CA TYR A 301 11.68 -4.03 0.33
C TYR A 301 10.30 -3.51 0.72
N ILE A 302 9.87 -3.77 1.95
CA ILE A 302 8.51 -3.51 2.42
C ILE A 302 8.57 -2.49 3.55
N ALA A 303 7.87 -1.37 3.37
CA ALA A 303 7.64 -0.38 4.41
C ALA A 303 6.39 -0.77 5.21
N SER A 304 6.53 -0.76 6.54
CA SER A 304 5.48 -1.12 7.49
C SER A 304 5.26 0.04 8.46
N GLY A 305 4.07 0.63 8.43
CA GLY A 305 3.73 1.85 9.18
C GLY A 305 3.23 1.62 10.60
N ALA A 306 2.95 0.36 10.97
CA ALA A 306 2.39 -0.06 12.26
C ALA A 306 1.14 0.75 12.69
N TYR A 307 0.27 1.12 11.75
CA TYR A 307 -0.86 2.02 11.99
C TYR A 307 -1.86 1.50 13.02
N PHE A 308 -2.16 0.20 12.98
CA PHE A 308 -3.11 -0.43 13.88
C PHE A 308 -2.41 -1.11 15.06
N THR A 309 -1.23 -1.69 14.81
CA THR A 309 -0.48 -2.44 15.82
C THR A 309 0.25 -1.55 16.82
N ASN A 310 0.69 -0.36 16.39
CA ASN A 310 1.41 0.62 17.20
C ASN A 310 2.65 0.05 17.91
N ASN A 311 3.30 -0.94 17.31
CA ASN A 311 4.38 -1.69 17.94
C ASN A 311 5.74 -1.40 17.28
N ASP A 312 5.99 -1.95 16.10
CA ASP A 312 7.29 -1.90 15.43
C ASP A 312 7.16 -1.45 13.97
N PRO A 313 7.03 -0.15 13.68
CA PRO A 313 7.15 0.31 12.31
C PRO A 313 8.54 -0.07 11.80
N ASN A 314 8.62 -0.59 10.57
CA ASN A 314 9.85 -1.20 10.11
C ASN A 314 10.05 -1.10 8.59
N LEU A 315 11.28 -1.41 8.17
CA LEU A 315 11.63 -1.67 6.79
C LEU A 315 12.18 -3.09 6.69
N LEU A 316 11.46 -3.95 5.98
CA LEU A 316 11.82 -5.35 5.75
C LEU A 316 12.39 -5.55 4.35
N ALA A 317 13.32 -6.48 4.22
CA ALA A 317 13.78 -7.01 2.94
C ALA A 317 13.48 -8.51 2.89
N ALA A 318 12.76 -8.95 1.86
CA ALA A 318 12.37 -10.35 1.69
C ALA A 318 12.80 -10.85 0.30
N ARG A 319 13.35 -12.07 0.23
CA ARG A 319 13.60 -12.73 -1.05
C ARG A 319 12.29 -13.13 -1.70
N ILE A 320 12.13 -12.72 -2.95
CA ILE A 320 11.01 -13.13 -3.78
C ILE A 320 11.49 -14.22 -4.72
N TYR A 321 11.04 -15.44 -4.50
CA TYR A 321 11.26 -16.52 -5.45
C TYR A 321 10.10 -16.46 -6.46
N PRO A 322 10.33 -16.11 -7.72
CA PRO A 322 9.31 -16.35 -8.73
C PRO A 322 9.08 -17.86 -8.73
N ALA A 323 7.88 -18.28 -8.32
CA ALA A 323 7.48 -19.67 -8.51
C ALA A 323 7.59 -19.97 -10.01
N GLN A 324 8.39 -21.00 -10.33
CA GLN A 324 8.63 -21.47 -11.70
C GLN A 324 7.32 -21.81 -12.41
#